data_AF-A0A967Y9W0-F1
#
_entry.id   AF-A0A967Y9W0-F1
#
_cell.length_a   1.000
_cell.length_b   1.000
_cell.length_c   1.000
_cell.angle_alpha   90.00
_cell.angle_beta   90.00
_cell.angle_gamma   90.00
#
_symmetry.space_group_name_H-M   'P 1'
#
loop_
_entity.id
_entity.type
_entity.pdbx_description
1 polymer ?
#
loop_
_entity_poly.entity_id
_entity_poly.type
_entity_poly.pdbx_seq_one_letter_code
_entity_poly.pdbx_strand_id
1 'polypeptide(L)'
;MARNVYRFKGNFKSFLFILAILITVGFLYYTQLLVEELQVQSREYLNLKVKIFEENINSEESADQGFVFTEIIQTADYPIIYTDAEMTPQFWRNVAIPQAKGPVSPDTLNLLQNMAEEFSKVNPPISISYKGNVLGYYFYGETDIIRQLRWLPFIEILVVAMFILIGYAGFNSIKKSEERSIWVGMAKETA
;
A
#
# COMPACT_ATOMS: atom_id res chain seq x y z
N MET A 1 10.72 -24.66 -51.27
CA MET A 1 11.61 -24.16 -50.20
C MET A 1 10.77 -23.77 -48.98
N ALA A 2 10.25 -24.76 -48.23
CA ALA A 2 9.40 -24.51 -47.06
C ALA A 2 9.51 -25.70 -46.11
N ARG A 3 10.59 -25.74 -45.32
CA ARG A 3 10.80 -26.82 -44.34
C ARG A 3 11.65 -26.28 -43.20
N ASN A 4 11.02 -25.61 -42.22
CA ASN A 4 11.47 -25.52 -40.82
C ASN A 4 10.60 -24.57 -39.96
N VAL A 5 9.29 -24.81 -39.87
CA VAL A 5 8.43 -24.10 -38.88
C VAL A 5 7.95 -25.05 -37.76
N TYR A 6 8.22 -26.36 -37.86
CA TYR A 6 7.63 -27.39 -36.99
C TYR A 6 8.55 -27.95 -35.88
N ARG A 7 9.64 -27.25 -35.52
CA ARG A 7 10.54 -27.67 -34.43
C ARG A 7 10.45 -26.83 -33.15
N PHE A 8 9.50 -25.89 -33.08
CA PHE A 8 9.28 -25.01 -31.92
C PHE A 8 8.11 -25.44 -31.01
N LYS A 9 7.39 -26.53 -31.34
CA LYS A 9 6.17 -26.94 -30.61
C LYS A 9 6.38 -27.42 -29.16
N GLY A 10 7.58 -27.90 -28.81
CA GLY A 10 7.90 -28.36 -27.44
C GLY A 10 8.36 -27.26 -26.49
N ASN A 11 9.19 -26.33 -26.98
CA ASN A 11 9.84 -25.31 -26.14
C ASN A 11 9.02 -24.02 -25.99
N PHE A 12 8.06 -23.78 -26.89
CA PHE A 12 7.25 -22.57 -26.86
C PHE A 12 6.39 -22.46 -25.59
N LYS A 13 5.88 -23.59 -25.08
CA LYS A 13 5.09 -23.61 -23.83
C LYS A 13 5.94 -23.22 -22.62
N SER A 14 7.15 -23.77 -22.51
CA SER A 14 8.09 -23.42 -21.44
C SER A 14 8.54 -21.97 -21.54
N PHE A 15 8.77 -21.46 -22.75
CA PHE A 15 9.10 -20.05 -22.98
C PHE A 15 7.98 -19.12 -22.49
N LEU A 16 6.72 -19.39 -22.86
CA LEU A 16 5.57 -18.59 -22.40
C LEU A 16 5.41 -18.62 -20.87
N PHE A 17 5.66 -19.77 -20.24
CA PHE A 17 5.59 -19.90 -18.79
C PHE A 17 6.68 -19.08 -18.09
N ILE A 18 7.92 -19.15 -18.57
CA ILE A 18 9.03 -18.34 -18.04
C ILE A 18 8.76 -16.85 -18.26
N LEU A 19 8.26 -16.47 -19.43
CA LEU A 19 7.89 -15.09 -19.73
C LEU A 19 6.82 -14.56 -18.77
N ALA A 20 5.78 -15.36 -18.49
CA ALA A 20 4.74 -15.00 -17.54
C ALA A 20 5.32 -14.79 -16.13
N ILE A 21 6.18 -15.69 -15.66
CA ILE A 21 6.87 -15.55 -14.37
C ILE A 21 7.71 -14.27 -14.34
N LEU A 22 8.48 -13.99 -15.38
CA LEU A 22 9.31 -12.78 -15.45
C LEU A 22 8.46 -11.51 -15.41
N ILE A 23 7.33 -11.49 -16.12
CA ILE A 23 6.39 -10.36 -16.11
C ILE A 23 5.81 -10.17 -14.70
N THR A 24 5.31 -11.24 -14.07
CA THR A 24 4.75 -11.17 -12.70
C THR A 24 5.80 -10.71 -11.69
N VAL A 25 7.01 -11.29 -11.71
CA VAL A 25 8.08 -10.88 -10.79
C VAL A 25 8.50 -9.42 -11.04
N GLY A 26 8.62 -9.01 -12.30
CA GLY A 26 8.94 -7.64 -12.67
C GLY A 26 7.86 -6.65 -12.24
N PHE A 27 6.59 -7.00 -12.38
CA PHE A 27 5.46 -6.16 -11.97
C PHE A 27 5.34 -6.07 -10.45
N LEU A 28 5.55 -7.17 -9.72
CA LEU A 28 5.63 -7.17 -8.26
C LEU A 28 6.76 -6.26 -7.75
N TYR A 29 7.94 -6.37 -8.35
CA TYR A 29 9.09 -5.53 -8.02
C TYR A 29 8.80 -4.05 -8.29
N TYR A 30 8.24 -3.74 -9.46
CA TYR A 30 7.82 -2.37 -9.81
C TYR A 30 6.79 -1.81 -8.81
N THR A 31 5.81 -2.62 -8.41
CA THR A 31 4.80 -2.22 -7.42
C THR A 31 5.44 -1.90 -6.06
N GLN A 32 6.41 -2.71 -5.62
CA GLN A 32 7.14 -2.43 -4.37
C GLN A 32 7.92 -1.13 -4.44
N LEU A 33 8.65 -0.89 -5.53
CA LEU A 33 9.36 0.37 -5.75
C LEU A 33 8.42 1.58 -5.71
N LEU A 34 7.25 1.48 -6.36
CA LEU A 34 6.26 2.55 -6.38
C LEU A 34 5.72 2.85 -4.97
N VAL A 35 5.44 1.83 -4.16
CA VAL A 35 4.98 2.01 -2.78
C VAL A 35 6.03 2.73 -1.94
N GLU A 36 7.30 2.34 -2.05
CA GLU A 36 8.40 2.98 -1.32
C GLU A 36 8.59 4.44 -1.76
N GLU A 37 8.55 4.71 -3.06
CA GLU A 37 8.64 6.07 -3.60
C GLU A 37 7.50 6.97 -3.08
N LEU A 38 6.26 6.48 -3.08
CA LEU A 38 5.11 7.22 -2.56
C LEU A 38 5.22 7.50 -1.05
N GLN A 39 5.81 6.58 -0.29
CA GLN A 39 6.06 6.80 1.14
C GLN A 39 7.08 7.91 1.38
N VAL A 40 8.18 7.91 0.63
CA VAL A 40 9.20 8.96 0.71
C VAL A 40 8.59 10.31 0.32
N GLN A 41 7.87 10.38 -0.80
CA GLN A 41 7.21 11.60 -1.26
C GLN A 41 6.20 12.12 -0.23
N SER A 42 5.39 11.24 0.37
CA SER A 42 4.42 11.62 1.40
C SER A 42 5.10 12.24 2.63
N ARG A 43 6.23 11.67 3.06
CA ARG A 43 7.04 12.22 4.15
C ARG A 43 7.64 13.58 3.82
N GLU A 44 8.23 13.73 2.63
CA GLU A 44 8.83 15.00 2.21
C GLU A 44 7.78 16.11 2.11
N TYR A 45 6.60 15.78 1.58
CA TYR A 45 5.48 16.71 1.51
C TYR A 45 5.02 17.19 2.89
N LEU A 46 4.89 16.26 3.86
CA LEU A 46 4.54 16.63 5.24
C LEU A 46 5.64 17.45 5.92
N ASN A 47 6.91 17.07 5.77
CA ASN A 47 8.05 17.83 6.28
C ASN A 47 8.07 19.27 5.75
N LEU A 48 7.79 19.45 4.46
CA LEU A 48 7.70 20.77 3.86
C LEU A 48 6.56 21.60 4.48
N LYS A 49 5.36 21.01 4.64
CA LYS A 49 4.23 21.67 5.28
C LYS A 49 4.54 22.09 6.71
N VAL A 50 5.15 21.22 7.51
CA VAL A 50 5.55 21.53 8.88
C VAL A 50 6.60 22.63 8.90
N LYS A 51 7.61 22.60 8.01
CA LYS A 51 8.64 23.62 7.94
C LYS A 51 8.08 25.01 7.57
N ILE A 52 7.16 25.07 6.60
CA ILE A 52 6.47 26.33 6.25
C ILE A 52 5.70 26.85 7.45
N PHE A 53 5.03 25.97 8.19
CA PHE A 53 4.33 26.34 9.41
C PHE A 53 5.27 26.88 10.49
N GLU A 54 6.38 26.18 10.78
CA GLU A 54 7.41 26.63 11.71
C GLU A 54 7.96 28.01 11.32
N GLU A 55 8.17 28.28 10.03
CA GLU A 55 8.61 29.58 9.53
C GLU A 55 7.56 30.68 9.75
N ASN A 56 6.28 30.39 9.50
CA ASN A 56 5.19 31.35 9.71
C ASN A 56 5.03 31.71 11.19
N ILE A 57 5.04 30.74 12.11
CA ILE A 57 4.93 31.07 13.54
C ILE A 57 6.13 31.84 14.06
N ASN A 58 7.32 31.58 13.53
CA ASN A 58 8.53 32.27 13.96
C ASN A 58 8.67 33.68 13.35
N SER A 59 7.96 33.97 12.26
CA SER A 59 7.99 35.28 11.57
C SER A 59 6.86 36.23 11.98
N GLU A 60 5.68 35.73 12.38
CA GLU A 60 4.59 36.53 12.93
C GLU A 60 4.62 36.56 14.48
N GLU A 61 4.42 37.74 15.09
CA GLU A 61 4.46 37.92 16.56
C GLU A 61 3.33 37.17 17.30
N SER A 62 2.25 36.86 16.57
CA SER A 62 1.16 36.00 17.02
C SER A 62 1.08 34.76 16.13
N ALA A 63 1.44 33.60 16.68
CA ALA A 63 1.19 32.33 16.00
C ALA A 63 -0.32 32.18 15.77
N ASP A 64 -0.75 32.21 14.51
CA ASP A 64 -2.10 31.77 14.18
C ASP A 64 -2.17 30.24 14.36
N GLN A 65 -2.49 29.83 15.60
CA GLN A 65 -2.76 28.43 15.93
C GLN A 65 -3.87 27.84 15.05
N GLY A 66 -4.69 28.70 14.43
CA GLY A 66 -5.67 28.32 13.42
C GLY A 66 -5.04 27.65 12.21
N PHE A 67 -3.91 28.16 11.69
CA PHE A 67 -3.24 27.60 10.51
C PHE A 67 -2.76 26.15 10.72
N VAL A 68 -2.23 25.80 11.91
CA VAL A 68 -1.87 24.41 12.25
C VAL A 68 -3.05 23.47 12.09
N PHE A 69 -4.14 23.88 12.72
CA PHE A 69 -5.30 23.04 12.89
C PHE A 69 -6.05 22.90 11.57
N THR A 70 -6.19 23.97 10.79
CA THR A 70 -6.93 23.95 9.53
C THR A 70 -6.10 23.40 8.37
N GLU A 71 -4.82 23.75 8.24
CA GLU A 71 -4.06 23.44 7.02
C GLU A 71 -3.28 22.11 7.11
N ILE A 72 -2.85 21.69 8.30
CA ILE A 72 -2.11 20.43 8.49
C ILE A 72 -3.06 19.34 9.00
N ILE A 73 -3.72 19.58 10.13
CA ILE A 73 -4.58 18.55 10.73
C ILE A 73 -5.89 18.39 9.95
N GLN A 74 -6.59 19.48 9.57
CA GLN A 74 -7.88 19.34 8.89
C GLN A 74 -7.80 19.03 7.38
N THR A 75 -6.65 19.15 6.73
CA THR A 75 -6.50 18.70 5.33
C THR A 75 -5.88 17.31 5.23
N ALA A 76 -5.38 16.75 6.33
CA ALA A 76 -4.76 15.42 6.32
C ALA A 76 -5.73 14.36 5.78
N ASP A 77 -5.23 13.60 4.82
CA ASP A 77 -5.81 12.39 4.22
C ASP A 77 -5.11 11.11 4.72
N TYR A 78 -4.27 11.25 5.74
CA TYR A 78 -3.59 10.17 6.47
C TYR A 78 -3.97 10.21 7.97
N PRO A 79 -3.80 9.09 8.69
CA PRO A 79 -3.90 9.06 10.15
C PRO A 79 -2.82 9.96 10.74
N ILE A 80 -3.20 10.89 11.61
CA ILE A 80 -2.26 11.80 12.26
C ILE A 80 -2.64 11.99 13.73
N ILE A 81 -1.63 12.06 14.58
CA ILE A 81 -1.73 12.38 16.00
C ILE A 81 -0.69 13.47 16.30
N TYR A 82 -1.16 14.62 16.76
CA TYR A 82 -0.35 15.69 17.30
C TYR A 82 -0.27 15.56 18.83
N THR A 83 0.94 15.70 19.35
CA THR A 83 1.26 15.64 20.78
C THR A 83 1.87 16.96 21.24
N ASP A 84 1.83 17.22 22.55
CA ASP A 84 2.66 18.26 23.18
C ASP A 84 4.14 17.84 23.31
N ALA A 85 4.95 18.68 23.94
CA ALA A 85 6.37 18.43 24.17
C ALA A 85 6.62 17.18 25.04
N GLU A 86 5.67 16.84 25.91
CA GLU A 86 5.68 15.65 26.77
C GLU A 86 5.14 14.38 26.06
N MET A 87 4.88 14.44 24.75
CA MET A 87 4.32 13.35 23.94
C MET A 87 2.91 12.91 24.37
N THR A 88 2.15 13.80 25.01
CA THR A 88 0.74 13.56 25.32
C THR A 88 -0.12 13.90 24.11
N PRO A 89 -0.97 12.98 23.60
CA PRO A 89 -1.86 13.27 22.48
C PRO A 89 -2.82 14.43 22.78
N GLN A 90 -2.79 15.46 21.94
CA GLN A 90 -3.65 16.65 22.04
C GLN A 90 -4.70 16.69 20.93
N PHE A 91 -4.31 16.32 19.71
CA PHE A 91 -5.22 16.27 18.56
C PHE A 91 -4.93 15.05 17.69
N TRP A 92 -5.96 14.48 17.08
CA TRP A 92 -5.85 13.37 16.14
C TRP A 92 -6.89 13.45 15.02
N ARG A 93 -6.60 12.80 13.90
CA ARG A 93 -7.54 12.70 12.78
C ARG A 93 -7.29 11.43 11.98
N ASN A 94 -8.34 10.96 11.30
CA ASN A 94 -8.33 9.76 10.46
C ASN A 94 -7.85 8.51 11.22
N VAL A 95 -8.06 8.51 12.53
CA VAL A 95 -7.91 7.34 13.41
C VAL A 95 -9.31 6.88 13.82
N ALA A 96 -9.45 5.61 14.20
CA ALA A 96 -10.74 5.02 14.57
C ALA A 96 -11.37 5.64 15.84
N ILE A 97 -10.62 6.49 16.55
CA ILE A 97 -11.03 7.18 17.76
C ILE A 97 -11.61 8.56 17.40
N PRO A 98 -12.89 8.84 17.70
CA PRO A 98 -13.47 10.16 17.47
C PRO A 98 -12.75 11.25 18.25
N GLN A 99 -12.70 12.45 17.71
CA GLN A 99 -12.17 13.61 18.42
C GLN A 99 -13.00 13.92 19.67
N ALA A 100 -12.32 14.10 20.80
CA ALA A 100 -12.98 14.35 22.07
C ALA A 100 -13.52 15.78 22.13
N LYS A 101 -14.78 15.94 22.57
CA LYS A 101 -15.40 17.27 22.79
C LYS A 101 -15.16 17.81 24.22
N GLY A 102 -14.33 17.12 25.00
CA GLY A 102 -14.06 17.38 26.42
C GLY A 102 -12.82 16.62 26.88
N PRO A 103 -12.60 16.47 28.21
CA PRO A 103 -11.42 15.79 28.74
C PRO A 103 -11.29 14.37 28.17
N VAL A 104 -10.12 14.04 27.65
CA VAL A 104 -9.83 12.72 27.09
C VAL A 104 -9.69 11.73 28.24
N SER A 105 -10.37 10.58 28.17
CA SER A 105 -10.23 9.55 29.20
C SER A 105 -8.82 8.94 29.19
N PRO A 106 -8.30 8.49 30.35
CA PRO A 106 -6.98 7.84 30.42
C PRO A 106 -6.83 6.66 29.46
N ASP A 107 -7.89 5.85 29.31
CA ASP A 107 -7.88 4.71 28.38
C ASP A 107 -7.74 5.15 26.92
N THR A 108 -8.40 6.24 26.54
CA THR A 108 -8.30 6.79 25.17
C THR A 108 -6.90 7.36 24.91
N LEU A 109 -6.31 8.03 25.90
CA LEU A 109 -4.93 8.52 25.81
C LEU A 109 -3.93 7.37 25.63
N ASN A 110 -4.09 6.28 26.38
CA ASN A 110 -3.25 5.09 26.22
C ASN A 110 -3.38 4.48 24.83
N LEU A 111 -4.60 4.40 24.28
CA LEU A 111 -4.81 3.92 22.91
C LEU A 111 -4.13 4.83 21.88
N LEU A 112 -4.27 6.15 22.02
CA LEU A 112 -3.64 7.11 21.12
C LEU A 112 -2.11 7.08 21.22
N GLN A 113 -1.55 6.90 22.42
CA GLN A 113 -0.11 6.72 22.61
C GLN A 113 0.40 5.45 21.93
N ASN A 114 -0.31 4.32 22.10
CA ASN A 114 0.04 3.09 21.41
C ASN A 114 0.00 3.26 19.88
N MET A 115 -1.03 3.95 19.36
CA MET A 115 -1.11 4.26 17.93
C MET A 115 0.02 5.18 17.46
N ALA A 116 0.39 6.20 18.25
CA ALA A 116 1.52 7.07 17.95
C ALA A 116 2.84 6.28 17.91
N GLU A 117 3.03 5.33 18.82
CA GLU A 117 4.18 4.41 18.81
C GLU A 117 4.17 3.53 17.56
N GLU A 118 3.02 2.99 17.15
CA GLU A 118 2.90 2.23 15.90
C GLU A 118 3.23 3.08 14.68
N PHE A 119 2.76 4.32 14.62
CA PHE A 119 3.11 5.26 13.56
C PHE A 119 4.60 5.55 13.54
N SER A 120 5.23 5.68 14.71
CA SER A 120 6.68 5.93 14.84
C SER A 120 7.55 4.81 14.25
N LYS A 121 7.04 3.57 14.22
CA LYS A 121 7.74 2.40 13.64
C LYS A 121 7.80 2.45 12.12
N VAL A 122 6.84 3.12 11.49
CA VAL A 122 6.75 3.27 10.03
C VAL A 122 7.36 4.61 9.60
N ASN A 123 7.02 5.67 10.32
CA ASN A 123 7.43 7.03 10.04
C ASN A 123 7.99 7.71 11.29
N PRO A 124 9.22 8.26 11.26
CA PRO A 124 9.76 9.01 12.36
C PRO A 124 8.87 10.24 12.60
N PRO A 125 8.58 10.56 13.88
CA PRO A 125 7.77 11.70 14.22
C PRO A 125 8.44 12.99 13.78
N ILE A 126 7.63 13.97 13.39
CA ILE A 126 8.10 15.29 12.97
C ILE A 126 7.89 16.25 14.14
N SER A 127 8.97 16.80 14.68
CA SER A 127 8.91 17.81 15.73
C SER A 127 8.48 19.16 15.16
N ILE A 128 7.73 19.93 15.94
CA ILE A 128 7.46 21.35 15.69
C ILE A 128 8.21 22.17 16.73
N SER A 129 8.97 23.18 16.30
CA SER A 129 9.69 24.09 17.20
C SER A 129 9.32 25.55 16.98
N TYR A 130 9.14 26.28 18.08
CA TYR A 130 8.96 27.73 18.11
C TYR A 130 10.11 28.39 18.88
N LYS A 131 10.82 29.31 18.22
CA LYS A 131 11.98 30.02 18.77
C LYS A 131 13.02 29.09 19.43
N GLY A 132 13.19 27.88 18.86
CA GLY A 132 14.12 26.85 19.36
C GLY A 132 13.57 25.95 20.47
N ASN A 133 12.33 26.17 20.94
CA ASN A 133 11.66 25.28 21.89
C ASN A 133 10.70 24.35 21.15
N VAL A 134 10.79 23.04 21.42
CA VAL A 134 9.87 22.06 20.86
C VAL A 134 8.47 22.29 21.45
N LEU A 135 7.49 22.50 20.60
CA LEU A 135 6.07 22.63 20.98
C LEU A 135 5.36 21.28 21.02
N GLY A 136 5.83 20.31 20.23
CA GLY A 136 5.20 19.02 20.11
C GLY A 136 5.68 18.19 18.93
N TYR A 137 5.02 17.06 18.71
CA TYR A 137 5.36 16.10 17.66
C TYR A 137 4.13 15.65 16.88
N TYR A 138 4.30 15.51 15.57
CA TYR A 138 3.36 14.81 14.69
C TYR A 138 3.79 13.36 14.48
N PHE A 139 2.91 12.45 14.88
CA PHE A 139 2.95 11.04 14.54
C PHE A 139 1.95 10.81 13.40
N TYR A 140 2.37 10.15 12.33
CA TYR A 140 1.53 9.95 11.15
C TYR A 140 1.68 8.56 10.56
N GLY A 141 0.55 7.97 10.21
CA GLY A 141 0.46 6.69 9.53
C GLY A 141 0.60 6.81 8.02
N GLU A 142 0.52 5.67 7.34
CA GLU A 142 0.40 5.63 5.88
C GLU A 142 -0.96 6.15 5.42
N THR A 143 -1.01 6.78 4.25
CA THR A 143 -2.28 7.12 3.60
C THR A 143 -3.06 5.85 3.23
N ASP A 144 -4.38 5.98 3.10
CA ASP A 144 -5.23 4.86 2.69
C ASP A 144 -4.82 4.28 1.32
N ILE A 145 -4.37 5.14 0.40
CA ILE A 145 -3.92 4.71 -0.92
C ILE A 145 -2.63 3.86 -0.84
N ILE A 146 -1.63 4.29 -0.05
CA ILE A 146 -0.40 3.52 0.14
C ILE A 146 -0.71 2.17 0.80
N ARG A 147 -1.61 2.19 1.80
CA ARG A 147 -2.07 0.96 2.46
C ARG A 147 -2.75 0.01 1.48
N GLN A 148 -3.61 0.50 0.59
CA GLN A 148 -4.25 -0.33 -0.45
C GLN A 148 -3.24 -0.87 -1.47
N LEU A 149 -2.29 -0.04 -1.91
CA LEU A 149 -1.24 -0.46 -2.85
C LEU A 149 -0.38 -1.59 -2.29
N ARG A 150 -0.12 -1.61 -0.98
CA ARG A 150 0.60 -2.71 -0.31
C ARG A 150 -0.12 -4.06 -0.39
N TRP A 151 -1.45 -4.06 -0.58
CA TRP A 151 -2.22 -5.29 -0.76
C TRP A 151 -2.25 -5.80 -2.20
N LEU A 152 -1.92 -4.95 -3.19
CA LEU A 152 -1.93 -5.34 -4.60
C LEU A 152 -1.10 -6.59 -4.91
N PRO A 153 0.13 -6.79 -4.37
CA PRO A 153 0.90 -8.01 -4.59
C PRO A 153 0.13 -9.31 -4.27
N PHE A 154 -0.67 -9.31 -3.20
CA PHE A 154 -1.45 -10.48 -2.81
C PHE A 154 -2.63 -10.72 -3.76
N ILE A 155 -3.29 -9.66 -4.19
CA ILE A 155 -4.37 -9.72 -5.19
C ILE A 155 -3.82 -10.23 -6.52
N GLU A 156 -2.64 -9.79 -6.92
CA GLU A 156 -1.98 -10.25 -8.14
C GLU A 156 -1.66 -11.74 -8.09
N ILE A 157 -1.06 -12.23 -7.00
CA ILE A 157 -0.78 -13.66 -6.80
C ILE A 157 -2.08 -14.48 -6.88
N LEU A 158 -3.17 -13.98 -6.28
CA LEU A 158 -4.48 -14.62 -6.35
C LEU A 158 -5.00 -14.70 -7.79
N VAL A 159 -4.88 -13.60 -8.55
CA VAL A 159 -5.29 -13.54 -9.96
C VAL A 159 -4.46 -14.51 -10.81
N VAL A 160 -3.14 -14.52 -10.65
CA VAL A 160 -2.24 -15.46 -11.34
C VAL A 160 -2.60 -16.92 -11.00
N ALA A 161 -2.85 -17.22 -9.72
CA ALA A 161 -3.26 -18.54 -9.28
C ALA A 161 -4.60 -18.96 -9.93
N MET A 162 -5.58 -18.06 -10.02
CA MET A 162 -6.83 -18.33 -10.72
C MET A 162 -6.62 -18.62 -12.21
N PHE A 163 -5.76 -17.85 -12.90
CA PHE A 163 -5.43 -18.12 -14.30
C PHE A 163 -4.77 -19.49 -14.49
N ILE A 164 -3.87 -19.90 -13.60
CA ILE A 164 -3.26 -21.23 -13.62
C ILE A 164 -4.31 -22.32 -13.44
N LEU A 165 -5.25 -22.16 -12.49
CA LEU A 165 -6.32 -23.11 -12.24
C LEU A 165 -7.26 -23.27 -13.45
N ILE A 166 -7.66 -22.15 -14.05
CA ILE A 166 -8.50 -22.15 -15.27
C ILE A 166 -7.76 -22.83 -16.42
N GLY A 167 -6.48 -22.49 -16.62
CA GLY A 167 -5.64 -23.11 -17.64
C GLY A 167 -5.50 -24.62 -17.44
N TYR A 168 -5.29 -25.06 -16.20
CA TYR A 168 -5.21 -26.48 -15.85
C TYR A 168 -6.55 -27.20 -16.08
N ALA A 169 -7.67 -26.63 -15.65
CA ALA A 169 -8.99 -27.21 -15.85
C ALA A 169 -9.36 -27.33 -17.33
N GLY A 170 -9.04 -26.31 -18.13
CA GLY A 170 -9.21 -26.31 -19.58
C GLY A 170 -8.37 -27.39 -20.26
N PHE A 171 -7.07 -27.47 -19.94
CA PHE A 171 -6.17 -28.49 -20.48
C PHE A 171 -6.62 -29.91 -20.12
N ASN A 172 -7.03 -30.13 -18.87
CA ASN A 172 -7.56 -31.41 -18.42
C ASN A 172 -8.86 -31.79 -19.17
N SER A 173 -9.73 -30.81 -19.43
CA SER A 173 -10.97 -31.03 -20.19
C SER A 173 -10.71 -31.40 -21.64
N ILE A 174 -9.75 -30.72 -22.29
CA ILE A 174 -9.33 -31.05 -23.67
C ILE A 174 -8.77 -32.47 -23.72
N LYS A 175 -7.86 -32.83 -22.81
CA LYS A 175 -7.27 -34.18 -22.75
C LYS A 175 -8.35 -35.26 -22.58
N LYS A 176 -9.30 -35.06 -21.67
CA LYS A 176 -10.45 -35.97 -21.48
C LYS A 176 -11.37 -36.02 -22.70
N SER A 177 -11.45 -34.96 -23.50
CA SER A 177 -12.24 -34.94 -24.73
C SER A 177 -11.53 -35.69 -25.86
N GLU A 178 -10.22 -35.53 -25.99
CA GLU A 178 -9.39 -36.27 -26.95
C GLU A 178 -9.48 -37.78 -26.68
N GLU A 179 -9.33 -38.21 -25.42
CA GLU A 179 -9.49 -39.61 -25.04
C GLU A 179 -10.88 -40.13 -25.45
N ARG A 180 -11.97 -39.45 -25.05
CA ARG A 180 -13.34 -39.86 -25.42
C ARG A 180 -13.57 -39.94 -26.93
N SER A 181 -13.02 -39.01 -27.70
CA SER A 181 -13.15 -39.02 -29.16
C SER A 181 -12.47 -40.25 -29.80
N ILE A 182 -11.31 -40.66 -29.26
CA ILE A 182 -10.59 -41.85 -29.74
C ILE A 182 -11.40 -43.11 -29.44
N TRP A 183 -11.94 -43.23 -28.21
CA TRP A 183 -12.77 -44.36 -27.81
C TRP A 183 -14.02 -44.54 -28.70
N VAL A 184 -14.71 -43.45 -29.04
CA VAL A 184 -15.87 -43.49 -29.96
C VAL A 184 -15.44 -43.85 -31.38
N GLY A 185 -14.27 -43.38 -31.84
CA GLY A 185 -13.70 -43.75 -33.13
C GLY A 185 -13.39 -45.25 -33.24
N MET A 186 -12.71 -45.82 -32.25
CA MET A 186 -12.39 -47.25 -32.20
C MET A 186 -13.65 -48.11 -32.24
N ALA A 187 -14.68 -47.76 -31.47
CA ALA A 187 -15.94 -48.49 -31.44
C ALA A 187 -16.63 -48.56 -32.83
N LYS A 188 -16.48 -47.51 -33.64
CA LYS A 188 -17.09 -47.41 -34.97
C LYS A 188 -16.33 -48.20 -36.05
N GLU A 189 -15.04 -48.47 -35.87
CA GLU A 189 -14.25 -49.31 -36.79
C GLU A 189 -14.39 -50.82 -36.51
N THR A 190 -14.78 -51.18 -35.29
CA THR A 190 -15.07 -52.58 -34.90
C THR A 190 -16.51 -53.04 -35.16
N ALA A 191 -17.41 -52.14 -35.57
CA ALA A 191 -18.81 -52.44 -35.88
C ALA A 191 -19.05 -52.50 -37.39
#